data_AF-A0A7J8XK00-F1
#
_entry.id   AF-A0A7J8XK00-F1
#
_cell.length_a   1.000
_cell.length_b   1.000
_cell.length_c   1.000
_cell.angle_alpha   90.00
_cell.angle_beta   90.00
_cell.angle_gamma   90.00
#
_symmetry.space_group_name_H-M   'P 1'
#
loop_
_entity.id
_entity.type
_entity.pdbx_description
1 polymer ?
#
loop_
_entity_poly.entity_id
_entity_poly.type
_entity_poly.pdbx_seq_one_letter_code
_entity_poly.pdbx_strand_id
1 'polypeptide(L)'
;ERKLCDGIRDSNIKPICGRPLGLKFNTQTYHLYIADAYFGLLVVGPNGGMGIRLVISTKVVPFKFMNGLEIDTSTGMVYFTDSSTLFQRRDVDFLVSSSDRTGQLLKYNPYTRDVSVLYEGLAFPNGVALSANNSFILVNESEQLNGAPDPIGIKLNQEAKVLKTLDR
;
A
#
# COMPACT_ATOMS: atom_id res chain seq x y z
N GLU A 1 19.88 0.97 19.07
CA GLU A 1 18.85 0.87 18.01
C GLU A 1 18.54 -0.57 17.57
N ARG A 2 19.49 -1.39 17.08
CA ARG A 2 19.22 -2.79 16.68
C ARG A 2 18.58 -3.69 17.75
N LYS A 3 18.94 -3.53 19.04
CA LYS A 3 18.32 -4.30 20.14
C LYS A 3 16.84 -3.93 20.39
N LEU A 4 16.42 -2.73 20.01
CA LEU A 4 15.02 -2.30 20.17
C LEU A 4 14.17 -2.78 18.99
N CYS A 5 14.74 -2.72 17.78
CA CYS A 5 14.08 -3.11 16.53
C CYS A 5 14.57 -4.46 16.02
N ASP A 6 14.60 -5.47 16.89
CA ASP A 6 15.12 -6.82 16.59
C ASP A 6 14.07 -7.75 15.96
N GLY A 7 12.83 -7.26 15.79
CA GLY A 7 11.73 -8.02 15.22
C GLY A 7 10.89 -8.78 16.26
N ILE A 8 11.14 -8.57 17.57
CA ILE A 8 10.25 -9.06 18.63
C ILE A 8 8.82 -8.53 18.41
N ARG A 9 7.83 -9.37 18.74
CA ARG A 9 6.40 -9.15 18.45
C ARG A 9 5.72 -8.04 19.25
N ASP A 10 6.46 -7.21 19.99
CA ASP A 10 5.85 -6.09 20.73
C ASP A 10 5.21 -5.11 19.75
N SER A 11 3.88 -5.06 19.76
CA SER A 11 3.08 -4.19 18.91
C SER A 11 3.31 -2.71 19.20
N ASN A 12 3.77 -2.36 20.42
CA ASN A 12 4.03 -0.98 20.81
C ASN A 12 5.35 -0.44 20.23
N ILE A 13 6.28 -1.33 19.89
CA ILE A 13 7.58 -0.95 19.31
C ILE A 13 7.48 -0.79 17.78
N LYS A 14 6.51 -1.45 17.12
CA LYS A 14 6.36 -1.39 15.66
C LYS A 14 6.24 0.03 15.09
N PRO A 15 5.47 0.97 15.69
CA PRO A 15 5.44 2.36 15.24
C PRO A 15 6.78 3.10 15.36
N ILE A 16 7.70 2.64 16.22
CA ILE A 16 9.03 3.22 16.42
C ILE A 16 10.02 2.63 15.41
N CYS A 17 9.89 1.34 15.09
CA CYS A 17 10.84 0.61 14.26
C CYS A 17 10.45 0.55 12.78
N GLY A 18 9.20 0.86 12.45
CA GLY A 18 8.63 0.63 11.13
C GLY A 18 8.28 -0.85 10.90
N ARG A 19 7.64 -1.11 9.78
CA ARG A 19 7.35 -2.44 9.27
C ARG A 19 7.19 -2.37 7.75
N PRO A 20 8.25 -2.62 6.97
CA PRO A 20 8.16 -2.66 5.51
C PRO A 20 7.34 -3.89 5.09
N LEU A 21 6.29 -3.68 4.28
CA LEU A 21 5.40 -4.73 3.81
C LEU A 21 5.42 -4.87 2.28
N GLY A 22 5.46 -3.76 1.56
CA GLY A 22 5.57 -3.72 0.12
C GLY A 22 6.96 -3.24 -0.28
N LEU A 23 7.59 -3.94 -1.22
CA LEU A 23 8.92 -3.59 -1.72
C LEU A 23 8.94 -3.79 -3.23
N LYS A 24 9.42 -2.79 -3.97
CA LYS A 24 9.63 -2.90 -5.42
C LYS A 24 10.83 -2.09 -5.86
N PHE A 25 11.67 -2.70 -6.69
CA PHE A 25 12.72 -1.98 -7.39
C PHE A 25 12.14 -1.23 -8.59
N ASN A 26 12.53 0.03 -8.75
CA ASN A 26 12.48 0.68 -10.05
C ASN A 26 13.67 0.15 -10.86
N THR A 27 13.39 -0.58 -11.94
CA THR A 27 14.42 -1.25 -12.75
C THR A 27 15.27 -0.29 -13.57
N GLN A 28 14.84 0.95 -13.78
CA GLN A 28 15.62 1.97 -14.48
C GLN A 28 16.61 2.67 -13.56
N THR A 29 16.19 3.01 -12.34
CA THR A 29 17.01 3.79 -11.39
C THR A 29 17.71 2.94 -10.33
N TYR A 30 17.33 1.66 -10.21
CA TYR A 30 17.74 0.74 -9.15
C TYR A 30 17.40 1.22 -7.73
N HIS A 31 16.47 2.18 -7.61
CA HIS A 31 15.91 2.58 -6.33
C HIS A 31 14.90 1.54 -5.83
N LEU A 32 14.99 1.20 -4.55
CA LEU A 32 14.03 0.36 -3.85
C LEU A 32 12.96 1.25 -3.20
N TYR A 33 11.73 1.16 -3.70
CA TYR A 33 10.57 1.76 -3.05
C TYR A 33 10.02 0.81 -1.99
N ILE A 34 9.58 1.39 -0.87
CA ILE A 34 9.14 0.65 0.31
C ILE A 34 7.82 1.25 0.80
N ALA A 35 6.80 0.41 0.92
CA ALA A 35 5.55 0.70 1.61
C ALA A 35 5.70 0.20 3.04
N ASP A 36 5.90 1.13 3.96
CA ASP A 36 6.01 0.83 5.38
C ASP A 36 4.70 1.15 6.10
N ALA A 37 4.19 0.18 6.86
CA ALA A 37 2.90 0.30 7.55
C ALA A 37 2.80 1.47 8.55
N TYR A 38 3.93 2.06 8.98
CA TYR A 38 3.96 3.17 9.92
C TYR A 38 4.65 4.42 9.34
N PHE A 39 5.60 4.24 8.43
CA PHE A 39 6.42 5.32 7.88
C PHE A 39 6.01 5.79 6.47
N GLY A 40 4.97 5.18 5.89
CA GLY A 40 4.44 5.57 4.59
C GLY A 40 5.30 5.07 3.43
N LEU A 41 5.35 5.83 2.34
CA LEU A 41 6.16 5.49 1.17
C LEU A 41 7.59 6.03 1.37
N LEU A 42 8.57 5.13 1.28
CA LEU A 42 9.99 5.44 1.38
C LEU A 42 10.72 5.00 0.10
N VAL A 43 11.94 5.51 -0.06
CA VAL A 43 12.86 5.08 -1.11
C VAL A 43 14.27 4.91 -0.55
N VAL A 44 14.98 3.90 -1.03
CA VAL A 44 16.39 3.62 -0.74
C VAL A 44 17.16 3.53 -2.05
N GLY A 45 18.34 4.15 -2.11
CA GLY A 45 19.22 4.09 -3.28
C GLY A 45 19.84 2.69 -3.49
N PRO A 46 20.50 2.43 -4.63
CA PRO A 46 21.12 1.13 -4.92
C PRO A 46 22.19 0.72 -3.89
N ASN A 47 22.78 1.68 -3.18
CA ASN A 47 23.80 1.43 -2.15
C ASN A 47 23.20 1.10 -0.77
N GLY A 48 21.88 0.99 -0.66
CA GLY A 48 21.21 0.78 0.62
C GLY A 48 21.21 2.03 1.51
N GLY A 49 21.19 1.82 2.82
CA GLY A 49 21.15 2.89 3.83
C GLY A 49 19.76 3.15 4.38
N MET A 50 19.60 4.31 5.03
CA MET A 50 18.33 4.72 5.63
C MET A 50 17.32 5.11 4.55
N GLY A 51 16.08 4.63 4.67
CA GLY A 51 15.00 5.00 3.77
C GLY A 51 14.65 6.48 3.86
N ILE A 52 14.64 7.16 2.72
CA ILE A 52 14.17 8.53 2.59
C ILE A 52 12.66 8.49 2.46
N ARG A 53 11.95 9.17 3.36
CA ARG A 53 10.50 9.24 3.34
C ARG A 53 10.01 10.18 2.24
N LEU A 54 9.19 9.65 1.34
CA LEU A 54 8.61 10.38 0.22
C LEU A 54 7.27 11.02 0.63
N VAL A 55 6.33 10.21 1.13
CA VAL A 55 4.97 10.65 1.48
C VAL A 55 4.38 9.83 2.63
N ILE A 56 3.57 10.47 3.48
CA ILE A 56 2.89 9.85 4.64
C ILE A 56 1.38 10.11 4.68
N SER A 57 0.88 10.90 3.74
CA SER A 57 -0.53 11.28 3.67
C SER A 57 -0.87 11.66 2.24
N THR A 58 -2.16 11.66 1.93
CA THR A 58 -2.68 12.54 0.88
C THR A 58 -2.70 13.99 1.39
N LYS A 59 -3.20 14.94 0.60
CA LYS A 59 -3.36 16.34 1.06
C LYS A 59 -4.33 16.47 2.26
N VAL A 60 -5.16 15.45 2.51
CA VAL A 60 -6.27 15.52 3.48
C VAL A 60 -6.21 14.40 4.52
N VAL A 61 -5.77 13.20 4.14
CA VAL A 61 -5.86 11.99 4.98
C VAL A 61 -4.47 11.37 5.19
N PRO A 62 -3.99 11.24 6.44
CA PRO A 62 -2.78 10.47 6.76
C PRO A 62 -2.94 8.98 6.46
N PHE A 63 -1.90 8.35 5.92
CA PHE A 63 -1.89 6.90 5.77
C PHE A 63 -1.79 6.23 7.14
N LYS A 64 -2.51 5.13 7.35
CA LYS A 64 -2.45 4.39 8.62
C LYS A 64 -1.84 3.01 8.49
N PHE A 65 -1.99 2.38 7.33
CA PHE A 65 -1.57 1.00 7.12
C PHE A 65 -1.19 0.76 5.67
N MET A 66 -0.08 1.37 5.23
CA MET A 66 0.50 1.06 3.92
C MET A 66 0.94 -0.39 3.81
N ASN A 67 0.66 -1.02 2.66
CA ASN A 67 0.85 -2.45 2.49
C ASN A 67 1.51 -2.82 1.17
N GLY A 68 0.75 -2.99 0.08
CA GLY A 68 1.27 -3.36 -1.23
C GLY A 68 1.75 -2.14 -2.02
N LEU A 69 2.75 -2.34 -2.89
CA LEU A 69 3.12 -1.35 -3.89
C LEU A 69 3.60 -1.99 -5.21
N GLU A 70 3.42 -1.27 -6.29
CA GLU A 70 3.87 -1.62 -7.64
C GLU A 70 4.37 -0.36 -8.37
N ILE A 71 5.30 -0.53 -9.30
CA ILE A 71 5.89 0.56 -10.09
C ILE A 71 5.60 0.31 -11.57
N ASP A 72 5.04 1.32 -12.22
CA ASP A 72 5.04 1.36 -13.68
C ASP A 72 6.47 1.63 -14.15
N THR A 73 7.12 0.60 -14.66
CA THR A 73 8.52 0.68 -15.12
C THR A 73 8.73 1.59 -16.32
N SER A 74 7.67 1.99 -17.05
CA SER A 74 7.77 2.89 -18.20
C SER A 74 7.70 4.36 -17.79
N THR A 75 6.89 4.69 -16.78
CA THR A 75 6.66 6.07 -16.34
C THR A 75 7.33 6.42 -15.01
N GLY A 76 7.65 5.42 -14.18
CA GLY A 76 8.11 5.59 -12.80
C GLY A 76 6.98 5.88 -11.79
N MET A 77 5.71 5.89 -12.22
CA MET A 77 4.58 6.08 -11.31
C MET A 77 4.50 4.92 -10.32
N VAL A 78 4.21 5.24 -9.05
CA VAL A 78 4.12 4.25 -7.98
C VAL A 78 2.67 4.10 -7.56
N TYR A 79 2.16 2.89 -7.63
CA TYR A 79 0.82 2.52 -7.17
C TYR A 79 0.94 1.78 -5.85
N PHE A 80 0.12 2.10 -4.87
CA PHE A 80 0.23 1.50 -3.54
C PHE A 80 -1.10 1.48 -2.81
N THR A 81 -1.22 0.58 -1.84
CA THR A 81 -2.43 0.47 -1.02
C THR A 81 -2.23 1.04 0.37
N ASP A 82 -3.25 1.72 0.87
CA ASP A 82 -3.47 1.97 2.29
C ASP A 82 -4.61 1.06 2.75
N SER A 83 -4.28 0.08 3.58
CA SER A 83 -5.20 -0.99 3.97
C SER A 83 -6.38 -0.51 4.81
N SER A 84 -6.23 0.63 5.48
CA SER A 84 -7.27 1.29 6.28
C SER A 84 -6.88 2.74 6.47
N THR A 85 -7.85 3.66 6.45
CA THR A 85 -7.60 5.06 6.86
C THR A 85 -7.87 5.30 8.35
N LEU A 86 -8.37 4.28 9.05
CA LEU A 86 -8.76 4.34 10.46
C LEU A 86 -7.76 3.63 11.37
N PHE A 87 -7.33 2.43 10.97
CA PHE A 87 -6.56 1.51 11.81
C PHE A 87 -5.12 1.37 11.35
N GLN A 88 -4.18 1.29 12.31
CA GLN A 88 -2.80 0.92 11.99
C GLN A 88 -2.64 -0.59 11.95
N ARG A 89 -1.51 -1.08 11.42
CA ARG A 89 -1.18 -2.51 11.42
C ARG A 89 -1.28 -3.20 12.78
N ARG A 90 -1.00 -2.48 13.87
CA ARG A 90 -1.07 -3.05 15.23
C ARG A 90 -2.51 -3.31 15.71
N ASP A 91 -3.48 -2.69 15.04
CA ASP A 91 -4.91 -2.73 15.36
C ASP A 91 -5.67 -3.64 14.35
N VAL A 92 -4.96 -4.58 13.72
CA VAL A 92 -5.54 -5.45 12.65
C VAL A 92 -6.74 -6.26 13.13
N ASP A 93 -6.77 -6.66 14.40
CA ASP A 93 -7.91 -7.40 14.96
C ASP A 93 -9.16 -6.50 15.00
N PHE A 94 -9.00 -5.21 15.33
CA PHE A 94 -10.09 -4.24 15.30
C PHE A 94 -10.57 -3.96 13.88
N LEU A 95 -9.63 -3.76 12.95
CA LEU A 95 -9.91 -3.60 11.52
C LEU A 95 -10.83 -4.73 11.04
N VAL A 96 -10.43 -5.98 11.25
CA VAL A 96 -11.20 -7.17 10.83
C VAL A 96 -12.52 -7.31 11.59
N SER A 97 -12.56 -7.04 12.90
CA SER A 97 -13.82 -7.13 13.66
C SER A 97 -14.84 -6.06 13.28
N SER A 98 -14.38 -4.93 12.72
CA SER A 98 -15.19 -3.78 12.36
C SER A 98 -15.70 -3.80 10.93
N SER A 99 -15.26 -4.77 10.11
CA SER A 99 -15.58 -4.82 8.68
C SER A 99 -15.18 -3.53 7.94
N ASP A 100 -13.94 -3.09 8.21
CA ASP A 100 -13.42 -1.84 7.68
C ASP A 100 -13.28 -1.87 6.15
N ARG A 101 -14.00 -0.96 5.48
CA ARG A 101 -13.90 -0.75 4.03
C ARG A 101 -13.33 0.61 3.67
N THR A 102 -12.53 1.21 4.55
CA THR A 102 -11.91 2.51 4.26
C THR A 102 -10.60 2.42 3.48
N GLY A 103 -10.21 1.22 3.04
CA GLY A 103 -8.97 1.02 2.29
C GLY A 103 -8.97 1.73 0.94
N GLN A 104 -7.78 2.08 0.47
CA GLN A 104 -7.57 2.89 -0.73
C GLN A 104 -6.46 2.35 -1.64
N LEU A 105 -6.64 2.51 -2.95
CA LEU A 105 -5.56 2.47 -3.93
C LEU A 105 -5.13 3.90 -4.25
N LEU A 106 -3.83 4.14 -4.17
CA LEU A 106 -3.21 5.44 -4.34
C LEU A 106 -2.17 5.39 -5.47
N LYS A 107 -1.89 6.56 -6.05
CA LYS A 107 -0.83 6.77 -7.04
C LYS A 107 0.05 7.92 -6.62
N TYR A 108 1.35 7.70 -6.61
CA TYR A 108 2.39 8.71 -6.37
C TYR A 108 3.13 9.02 -7.66
N ASN A 109 3.26 10.32 -7.95
CA ASN A 109 4.03 10.83 -9.07
C ASN A 109 5.40 11.30 -8.55
N PRO A 110 6.52 10.62 -8.88
CA PRO A 110 7.84 11.01 -8.38
C PRO A 110 8.33 12.37 -8.91
N TYR A 111 7.80 12.85 -10.03
CA TYR A 111 8.21 14.11 -10.65
C TYR A 111 7.54 15.32 -9.97
N THR A 112 6.25 15.22 -9.65
CA THR A 112 5.50 16.30 -8.98
C THR A 112 5.46 16.14 -7.46
N ARG A 113 5.76 14.95 -6.96
CA ARG A 113 5.62 14.52 -5.57
C ARG A 113 4.18 14.53 -5.05
N ASP A 114 3.20 14.54 -5.96
CA ASP A 114 1.78 14.45 -5.59
C ASP A 114 1.34 13.00 -5.37
N VAL A 115 0.35 12.84 -4.50
CA VAL A 115 -0.42 11.62 -4.32
C VAL A 115 -1.87 11.87 -4.71
N SER A 116 -2.43 10.98 -5.53
CA SER A 116 -3.85 10.94 -5.86
C SER A 116 -4.48 9.63 -5.39
N VAL A 117 -5.69 9.70 -4.84
CA VAL A 117 -6.55 8.54 -4.61
C VAL A 117 -7.09 8.09 -5.96
N LEU A 118 -6.85 6.84 -6.34
CA LEU A 118 -7.45 6.24 -7.53
C LEU A 118 -8.77 5.58 -7.18
N TYR A 119 -8.79 4.81 -6.09
CA TYR A 119 -9.98 4.07 -5.68
C TYR A 119 -10.04 4.01 -4.16
N GLU A 120 -11.24 4.08 -3.61
CA GLU A 120 -11.54 4.00 -2.18
C GLU A 120 -12.69 3.02 -1.93
N GLY A 121 -12.93 2.66 -0.67
CA GLY A 121 -13.99 1.71 -0.35
C GLY A 121 -13.55 0.24 -0.35
N LEU A 122 -12.24 -0.02 -0.35
CA LEU A 122 -11.67 -1.37 -0.42
C LEU A 122 -11.67 -2.05 0.94
N ALA A 123 -12.05 -3.33 0.97
CA ALA A 123 -11.98 -4.19 2.14
C ALA A 123 -10.55 -4.76 2.31
N PHE A 124 -9.79 -4.16 3.21
CA PHE A 124 -8.43 -4.56 3.57
C PHE A 124 -7.50 -4.84 2.35
N PRO A 125 -7.21 -3.84 1.50
CA PRO A 125 -6.37 -4.02 0.32
C PRO A 125 -4.91 -4.25 0.70
N ASN A 126 -4.44 -5.48 0.56
CA ASN A 126 -3.10 -5.89 0.98
C ASN A 126 -2.05 -5.86 -0.16
N GLY A 127 -2.50 -5.85 -1.40
CA GLY A 127 -1.65 -6.07 -2.57
C GLY A 127 -2.18 -5.36 -3.79
N VAL A 128 -1.24 -4.93 -4.63
CA VAL A 128 -1.49 -4.29 -5.91
C VAL A 128 -0.53 -4.87 -6.94
N ALA A 129 -1.00 -5.08 -8.16
CA ALA A 129 -0.20 -5.52 -9.28
C ALA A 129 -0.61 -4.81 -10.57
N LEU A 130 0.37 -4.47 -11.40
CA LEU A 130 0.18 -3.84 -12.70
C LEU A 130 0.30 -4.91 -13.79
N SER A 131 -0.54 -4.85 -14.81
CA SER A 131 -0.39 -5.73 -15.96
C SER A 131 0.90 -5.42 -16.72
N ALA A 132 1.47 -6.42 -17.40
CA ALA A 132 2.77 -6.28 -18.07
C ALA A 132 2.82 -5.16 -19.12
N ASN A 133 1.68 -4.84 -19.74
CA ASN A 133 1.53 -3.77 -20.72
C ASN A 133 0.86 -2.51 -20.13
N ASN A 134 0.77 -2.42 -18.80
CA ASN A 134 0.17 -1.32 -18.05
C ASN A 134 -1.30 -1.01 -18.36
N SER A 135 -2.00 -1.90 -19.06
CA SER A 135 -3.41 -1.71 -19.43
C SER A 135 -4.39 -1.78 -18.25
N PHE A 136 -4.00 -2.40 -17.14
CA PHE A 136 -4.84 -2.50 -15.95
C PHE A 136 -4.03 -2.74 -14.68
N ILE A 137 -4.66 -2.43 -13.55
CA ILE A 137 -4.20 -2.65 -12.19
C ILE A 137 -5.15 -3.68 -11.55
N LEU A 138 -4.58 -4.62 -10.80
CA LEU A 138 -5.29 -5.52 -9.90
C LEU A 138 -5.03 -5.09 -8.47
N VAL A 139 -6.08 -5.07 -7.65
CA VAL A 139 -6.01 -4.88 -6.20
C VAL A 139 -6.78 -6.01 -5.55
N ASN A 140 -6.21 -6.68 -4.56
CA ASN A 140 -6.94 -7.73 -3.84
C ASN A 140 -7.68 -7.14 -2.63
N GLU A 141 -8.80 -7.75 -2.26
CA GLU A 141 -9.54 -7.48 -1.01
C GLU A 141 -9.39 -8.72 -0.13
N SER A 142 -8.92 -8.53 1.11
CA SER A 142 -8.50 -9.65 1.99
C SER A 142 -9.47 -9.96 3.12
N GLU A 143 -10.53 -9.17 3.24
CA GLU A 143 -11.56 -9.35 4.26
C GLU A 143 -12.85 -9.85 3.61
N GLN A 144 -13.55 -10.75 4.31
CA GLN A 144 -14.89 -11.22 3.96
C GLN A 144 -15.88 -10.69 4.98
N LEU A 145 -16.95 -10.04 4.52
CA LEU A 145 -18.15 -9.78 5.29
C LEU A 145 -18.85 -11.11 5.58
N ASN A 146 -19.28 -11.26 6.83
CA ASN A 146 -20.01 -12.41 7.36
C ASN A 146 -21.03 -12.99 6.36
N GLY A 147 -20.67 -14.09 5.67
CA GLY A 147 -21.58 -14.94 4.91
C GLY A 147 -21.89 -14.54 3.46
N ALA A 148 -21.36 -13.45 2.92
CA ALA A 148 -21.51 -13.09 1.50
C ALA A 148 -20.26 -13.49 0.69
N PRO A 149 -20.40 -13.89 -0.59
CA PRO A 149 -19.26 -13.98 -1.49
C PRO A 149 -18.81 -12.56 -1.83
N ASP A 150 -17.98 -11.97 -0.97
CA ASP A 150 -17.30 -10.73 -1.29
C ASP A 150 -16.29 -10.95 -2.40
N PRO A 151 -16.05 -9.93 -3.24
CA PRO A 151 -15.00 -9.99 -4.22
C PRO A 151 -13.65 -10.15 -3.55
N ILE A 152 -12.80 -10.99 -4.14
CA ILE A 152 -11.41 -11.17 -3.73
C ILE A 152 -10.51 -10.04 -4.26
N GLY A 153 -11.07 -9.12 -5.03
CA GLY A 153 -10.39 -7.94 -5.53
C GLY A 153 -11.09 -7.27 -6.69
N ILE A 154 -10.44 -6.26 -7.22
CA ILE A 154 -10.92 -5.47 -8.36
C ILE A 154 -9.83 -5.29 -9.40
N LYS A 155 -10.26 -5.24 -10.66
CA LYS A 155 -9.47 -4.88 -11.83
C LYS A 155 -9.92 -3.51 -12.32
N LEU A 156 -9.00 -2.58 -12.49
CA LEU A 156 -9.24 -1.21 -12.95
C LEU A 156 -8.24 -0.82 -14.03
N ASN A 157 -8.58 0.16 -14.87
CA ASN A 157 -7.61 0.82 -15.72
C ASN A 157 -6.84 1.93 -14.95
N GLN A 158 -5.93 2.62 -15.64
CA GLN A 158 -5.09 3.66 -15.05
C GLN A 158 -5.87 4.96 -14.75
N GLU A 159 -7.03 5.13 -15.37
CA GLU A 159 -8.01 6.20 -15.11
C GLU A 159 -8.96 5.87 -13.95
N ALA A 160 -8.64 4.86 -13.13
CA ALA A 160 -9.44 4.42 -11.99
C ALA A 160 -10.85 3.89 -12.31
N LYS A 161 -11.15 3.60 -13.57
CA LYS A 161 -12.39 2.93 -13.95
C LYS A 161 -12.30 1.45 -13.64
N VAL A 162 -13.24 0.95 -12.82
CA VAL A 162 -13.39 -0.49 -12.58
C VAL A 162 -13.78 -1.18 -13.88
N LEU A 163 -12.96 -2.14 -14.29
CA LEU A 163 -13.17 -2.97 -15.48
C LEU A 163 -13.87 -4.29 -15.11
N LYS A 164 -13.56 -4.84 -13.94
CA LYS A 164 -14.12 -6.10 -13.46
C LYS A 164 -13.92 -6.25 -11.96
N THR A 165 -14.94 -6.78 -11.29
CA THR A 165 -14.86 -7.32 -9.93
C THR A 165 -14.41 -8.78 -10.00
N LEU A 166 -13.49 -9.18 -9.12
CA LEU A 166 -12.93 -10.53 -9.10
C LEU A 166 -13.62 -11.33 -7.99
N ASP A 167 -14.34 -12.36 -8.38
CA ASP A 167 -14.98 -13.29 -7.44
C ASP A 167 -14.17 -14.59 -7.32
N ARG A 168 -14.47 -15.41 -6.31
CA ARG A 168 -13.80 -16.71 -6.10
C ARG A 168 -14.11 -17.74 -7.18
#